data_AF-A0A5C6CPN2-F1
#
_entry.id   AF-A0A5C6CPN2-F1
#
_cell.length_a   1.000
_cell.length_b   1.000
_cell.length_c   1.000
_cell.angle_alpha   90.00
_cell.angle_beta   90.00
_cell.angle_gamma   90.00
#
_symmetry.space_group_name_H-M   'P 1'
#
loop_
_entity.id
_entity.type
_entity.pdbx_description
1 polymer ?
#
loop_
_entity_poly.entity_id
_entity_poly.type
_entity_poly.pdbx_seq_one_letter_code
_entity_poly.pdbx_strand_id
1 'polypeptide(L)'
;MRCFLNRRVVHRGFTLVELLVVIAIIGVLVGLLLPAVQAAREAARRMQCSNQLKQMGLALHNYHDSFGSFPQNQAWVTKGANPNQSVSSPNASSSISWRAAILPYIEQSAVYEQIDFSRPVSSAVGTPSNLDLARQPMSAYLCPSDPYGGVTKSGNQYLWSNWAYPHSSNPRDQPVGVTHYKGVQGNGFDIPFSTSSYPHGMFDRREGAPLKIRDVLDGTTNVLFVGEISPEWYAWPTWMAWSSPMSTQRGVNYVHRVYSGGSQRTAAEHGWSDNLTANSRHPGGAHFLMVDASVQFVTESIDLVLYQNLGHPQDSKPIGGFAL
;
A
#
# COMPACT_ATOMS: atom_id res chain seq x y z
N MET A 1 78.77 -20.24 17.21
CA MET A 1 77.78 -21.26 17.61
C MET A 1 76.45 -20.57 17.90
N ARG A 2 75.44 -20.70 17.03
CA ARG A 2 74.06 -20.27 17.32
C ARG A 2 73.18 -21.52 17.39
N CYS A 3 72.62 -21.79 18.57
CA CYS A 3 71.74 -22.92 18.83
C CYS A 3 70.32 -22.55 18.37
N PHE A 4 69.82 -23.17 17.30
CA PHE A 4 68.43 -23.05 16.88
C PHE A 4 67.57 -23.99 17.73
N LEU A 5 66.86 -23.44 18.72
CA LEU A 5 65.83 -24.17 19.47
C LEU A 5 64.60 -24.37 18.58
N ASN A 6 64.46 -25.58 18.04
CA ASN A 6 63.29 -25.99 17.26
C ASN A 6 62.09 -26.19 18.21
N ARG A 7 61.22 -25.19 18.29
CA ARG A 7 60.02 -25.22 19.15
C ARG A 7 59.00 -26.19 18.54
N ARG A 8 58.93 -27.43 19.02
CA ARG A 8 57.90 -28.40 18.63
C ARG A 8 56.52 -27.85 18.96
N VAL A 9 55.73 -27.52 17.95
CA VAL A 9 54.31 -27.20 18.10
C VAL A 9 53.58 -28.52 18.35
N VAL A 10 53.14 -28.75 19.58
CA VAL A 10 52.31 -29.90 19.93
C VAL A 10 50.88 -29.60 19.46
N HIS A 11 50.44 -30.24 18.37
CA HIS A 11 49.03 -30.21 18.00
C HIS A 11 48.25 -31.12 18.96
N ARG A 12 47.43 -30.51 19.82
CA ARG A 12 46.43 -31.24 20.60
C ARG A 12 45.33 -31.69 19.62
N GLY A 13 45.17 -33.00 19.45
CA GLY A 13 44.08 -33.58 18.65
C GLY A 13 42.75 -33.41 19.38
N PHE A 14 41.72 -32.99 18.64
CA PHE A 14 40.35 -32.88 19.15
C PHE A 14 39.73 -34.27 19.25
N THR A 15 39.07 -34.60 20.36
CA THR A 15 38.34 -35.86 20.48
C THR A 15 36.99 -35.78 19.77
N LEU A 16 36.49 -36.91 19.27
CA LEU A 16 35.19 -36.99 18.60
C LEU A 16 34.05 -36.49 19.51
N VAL A 17 34.16 -36.75 20.82
CA VAL A 17 33.18 -36.31 21.82
C VAL A 17 33.17 -34.79 21.97
N GLU A 18 34.34 -34.15 22.05
CA GLU A 18 34.44 -32.69 22.14
C GLU A 18 33.80 -32.02 20.90
N LEU A 19 34.00 -32.59 19.71
CA LEU A 19 33.38 -32.06 18.48
C LEU A 19 31.86 -32.18 18.53
N LEU A 20 31.36 -33.34 18.97
CA LEU A 20 29.93 -33.62 19.05
C LEU A 20 29.21 -32.70 20.05
N VAL A 21 29.82 -32.43 21.20
CA VAL A 21 29.26 -31.51 22.20
C VAL A 21 29.19 -30.08 21.65
N VAL A 22 30.23 -29.61 20.95
CA VAL A 22 30.26 -28.25 20.39
C VAL A 22 29.18 -28.08 19.31
N ILE A 23 29.03 -29.05 18.39
CA ILE A 23 27.97 -28.97 17.38
C ILE A 23 26.57 -29.06 18.01
N ALA A 24 26.40 -29.82 19.10
CA ALA A 24 25.13 -29.91 19.82
C ALA A 24 24.78 -28.57 20.47
N ILE A 25 25.73 -27.90 21.13
CA ILE A 25 25.52 -26.58 21.75
C ILE A 25 25.23 -25.53 20.67
N ILE A 26 26.01 -25.48 19.59
CA ILE A 26 25.77 -24.54 18.48
C ILE A 26 24.39 -24.82 17.84
N GLY A 27 24.03 -26.09 17.66
CA GLY A 27 22.73 -26.49 17.14
C GLY A 27 21.56 -26.00 18.01
N VAL A 28 21.66 -26.15 19.33
CA VAL A 28 20.66 -25.62 20.29
C VAL A 28 20.60 -24.09 20.24
N LEU A 29 21.75 -23.41 20.27
CA LEU A 29 21.82 -21.96 20.22
C LEU A 29 21.22 -21.41 18.93
N VAL A 30 21.59 -21.95 17.77
CA VAL A 30 21.04 -21.55 16.47
C VAL A 30 19.56 -21.87 16.39
N GLY A 31 19.12 -23.02 16.91
CA GLY A 31 17.72 -23.42 16.96
C GLY A 31 16.83 -22.46 17.75
N LEU A 32 17.37 -21.87 18.82
CA LEU A 32 16.66 -20.86 19.63
C LEU A 32 16.79 -19.44 19.06
N LEU A 33 17.94 -19.10 18.46
CA LEU A 33 18.23 -17.75 17.96
C LEU A 33 17.56 -17.46 16.62
N LEU A 34 17.45 -18.43 15.71
CA LEU A 34 16.91 -18.18 14.37
C LEU A 34 15.44 -17.69 14.38
N PRO A 35 14.51 -18.35 15.11
CA PRO A 35 13.13 -17.86 15.21
C PRO A 35 13.05 -16.48 15.88
N ALA A 36 13.88 -16.25 16.91
CA ALA A 36 13.91 -14.97 17.63
C ALA A 36 14.39 -13.82 16.73
N VAL A 37 15.46 -14.03 15.95
CA VAL A 37 15.97 -13.02 15.01
C VAL A 37 14.95 -12.72 13.91
N GLN A 38 14.24 -13.73 13.42
CA GLN A 38 13.20 -13.53 12.41
C GLN A 38 12.01 -12.73 12.96
N ALA A 39 11.55 -13.06 14.16
CA ALA A 39 10.48 -12.33 14.85
C ALA A 39 10.88 -10.87 15.11
N ALA A 40 12.10 -10.62 15.59
CA ALA A 40 12.62 -9.28 15.81
C ALA A 40 12.70 -8.46 14.50
N ARG A 41 13.15 -9.07 13.41
CA ARG A 41 13.20 -8.41 12.09
C ARG A 41 11.80 -8.05 11.60
N GLU A 42 10.82 -8.93 11.75
CA GLU A 42 9.44 -8.62 11.35
C GLU A 42 8.82 -7.53 12.21
N ALA A 43 9.07 -7.53 13.52
CA ALA A 43 8.62 -6.45 14.40
C ALA A 43 9.19 -5.08 13.98
N ALA A 44 10.48 -5.04 13.61
CA ALA A 44 11.11 -3.82 13.11
C ALA A 44 10.49 -3.36 11.77
N ARG A 45 10.21 -4.28 10.85
CA ARG A 45 9.55 -3.95 9.58
C ARG A 45 8.12 -3.43 9.77
N ARG A 46 7.34 -4.05 10.68
CA ARG A 46 6.00 -3.57 11.07
C ARG A 46 6.05 -2.15 11.62
N MET A 47 7.01 -1.88 12.51
CA MET A 47 7.21 -0.54 13.05
C MET A 47 7.54 0.46 11.95
N GLN A 48 8.34 0.08 10.96
CA GLN A 48 8.65 0.92 9.81
C GLN A 48 7.41 1.20 8.93
N CYS A 49 6.57 0.20 8.63
CA CYS A 49 5.35 0.42 7.83
C CYS A 49 4.33 1.30 8.59
N SER A 50 4.17 1.07 9.90
CA SER A 50 3.36 1.95 10.77
C SER A 50 3.89 3.39 10.80
N ASN A 51 5.21 3.58 10.90
CA ASN A 51 5.81 4.93 10.85
C ASN A 51 5.61 5.61 9.50
N GLN A 52 5.70 4.88 8.37
CA GLN A 52 5.41 5.44 7.04
C GLN A 52 3.97 5.93 6.94
N LEU A 53 2.99 5.15 7.42
CA LEU A 53 1.60 5.58 7.53
C LEU A 53 1.44 6.82 8.41
N LYS A 54 2.15 6.89 9.54
CA LYS A 54 2.13 8.07 10.42
C LYS A 54 2.66 9.31 9.70
N GLN A 55 3.75 9.20 8.94
CA GLN A 55 4.29 10.30 8.13
C GLN A 55 3.29 10.75 7.06
N MET A 56 2.62 9.81 6.37
CA MET A 56 1.54 10.15 5.43
C MET A 56 0.37 10.84 6.12
N GLY A 57 0.00 10.43 7.33
CA GLY A 57 -1.03 11.09 8.12
C GLY A 57 -0.68 12.53 8.46
N LEU A 58 0.52 12.78 8.96
CA LEU A 58 1.00 14.14 9.22
C LEU A 58 1.01 14.97 7.93
N ALA A 59 1.45 14.40 6.82
CA ALA A 59 1.44 15.05 5.52
C ALA A 59 0.03 15.40 5.02
N LEU A 60 -0.95 14.53 5.25
CA LEU A 60 -2.35 14.78 4.91
C LEU A 60 -2.96 15.90 5.76
N HIS A 61 -2.61 15.99 7.05
CA HIS A 61 -3.01 17.10 7.92
C HIS A 61 -2.34 18.42 7.53
N ASN A 62 -1.03 18.42 7.24
CA ASN A 62 -0.33 19.61 6.74
C ASN A 62 -0.91 20.11 5.40
N TYR A 63 -1.29 19.18 4.52
CA TYR A 63 -2.01 19.50 3.29
C TYR A 63 -3.38 20.14 3.61
N HIS A 64 -4.15 19.53 4.51
CA HIS A 64 -5.45 20.06 4.94
C HIS A 64 -5.33 21.46 5.55
N ASP A 65 -4.31 21.73 6.37
CA ASP A 65 -4.08 23.05 6.97
C ASP A 65 -3.74 24.11 5.92
N SER A 66 -3.02 23.72 4.86
CA SER A 66 -2.61 24.64 3.80
C SER A 66 -3.72 24.91 2.77
N PHE A 67 -4.53 23.90 2.45
CA PHE A 67 -5.53 23.95 1.37
C PHE A 67 -6.98 23.98 1.87
N GLY A 68 -7.23 23.79 3.17
CA GLY A 68 -8.55 23.79 3.80
C GLY A 68 -9.42 22.56 3.49
N SER A 69 -8.82 21.50 2.93
CA SER A 69 -9.44 20.21 2.62
C SER A 69 -8.38 19.14 2.36
N PHE A 70 -8.75 17.86 2.51
CA PHE A 70 -7.87 16.75 2.13
C PHE A 70 -7.71 16.66 0.60
N PRO A 71 -6.59 16.07 0.12
CA PRO A 71 -6.38 15.91 -1.31
C PRO A 71 -7.43 14.96 -1.87
N GLN A 72 -8.12 15.38 -2.93
CA GLN A 72 -9.13 14.55 -3.55
C GLN A 72 -8.47 13.38 -4.29
N ASN A 73 -9.14 12.24 -4.23
CA ASN A 73 -8.92 11.18 -5.18
C ASN A 73 -9.42 11.67 -6.57
N GLN A 74 -8.71 11.40 -7.67
CA GLN A 74 -9.12 11.83 -9.01
C GLN A 74 -10.60 11.51 -9.27
N ALA A 75 -11.36 12.55 -9.62
CA ALA A 75 -12.76 12.49 -9.93
C ALA A 75 -13.05 11.75 -11.25
N TRP A 76 -14.03 10.84 -11.23
CA TRP A 76 -14.68 10.38 -12.46
C TRP A 76 -15.55 11.50 -13.02
N VAL A 77 -15.26 11.97 -14.24
CA VAL A 77 -16.17 12.87 -14.95
C VAL A 77 -17.43 12.07 -15.33
N THR A 78 -18.52 12.30 -14.62
CA THR A 78 -19.85 11.75 -14.96
C THR A 78 -20.42 12.48 -16.17
N LYS A 79 -20.06 12.06 -17.39
CA LYS A 79 -20.72 12.54 -18.62
C LYS A 79 -21.18 11.39 -19.51
N GLY A 80 -22.19 10.61 -19.09
CA GLY A 80 -22.80 9.57 -19.94
C GLY A 80 -23.66 8.53 -19.22
N ALA A 81 -24.35 7.71 -20.00
CA ALA A 81 -25.42 6.78 -19.58
C ALA A 81 -24.97 5.52 -18.83
N ASN A 82 -23.68 5.36 -18.51
CA ASN A 82 -23.19 4.21 -17.75
C ASN A 82 -22.80 4.67 -16.33
N PRO A 83 -23.67 4.49 -15.32
CA PRO A 83 -23.49 5.05 -13.98
C PRO A 83 -22.41 4.33 -13.15
N ASN A 84 -21.74 3.32 -13.74
CA ASN A 84 -20.73 2.48 -13.09
C ASN A 84 -19.36 2.47 -13.77
N GLN A 85 -19.20 3.05 -14.96
CA GLN A 85 -17.94 2.97 -15.69
C GLN A 85 -17.66 4.26 -16.45
N SER A 86 -16.42 4.72 -16.29
CA SER A 86 -15.67 5.59 -17.19
C SER A 86 -16.48 6.16 -18.35
N VAL A 87 -16.72 7.46 -18.34
CA VAL A 87 -16.98 8.12 -19.61
C VAL A 87 -15.66 8.68 -20.08
N SER A 88 -15.26 8.20 -21.26
CA SER A 88 -14.14 8.67 -22.05
C SER A 88 -14.32 10.16 -22.34
N SER A 89 -14.07 10.98 -21.33
CA SER A 89 -13.68 12.35 -21.59
C SER A 89 -12.29 12.28 -22.21
N PRO A 90 -12.04 12.90 -23.37
CA PRO A 90 -10.68 13.12 -23.87
C PRO A 90 -9.77 13.77 -22.81
N ASN A 91 -10.36 14.45 -21.82
CA ASN A 91 -9.68 15.08 -20.69
C ASN A 91 -9.61 14.21 -19.42
N ALA A 92 -10.24 13.02 -19.37
CA ALA A 92 -10.13 12.05 -18.26
C ALA A 92 -8.93 11.10 -18.42
N SER A 93 -7.93 11.54 -19.17
CA SER A 93 -6.64 10.90 -19.28
C SER A 93 -5.88 11.09 -17.95
N SER A 94 -5.74 10.02 -17.15
CA SER A 94 -4.65 9.78 -16.18
C SER A 94 -4.32 10.94 -15.21
N SER A 95 -5.20 11.28 -14.25
CA SER A 95 -4.80 12.29 -13.26
C SER A 95 -3.84 11.72 -12.23
N ILE A 96 -3.16 12.66 -11.62
CA ILE A 96 -2.16 12.49 -10.59
C ILE A 96 -2.85 12.15 -9.27
N SER A 97 -2.33 11.14 -8.57
CA SER A 97 -2.84 10.64 -7.29
C SER A 97 -2.69 11.66 -6.15
N TRP A 98 -3.52 11.56 -5.12
CA TRP A 98 -3.38 12.32 -3.86
C TRP A 98 -1.98 12.17 -3.24
N ARG A 99 -1.34 11.01 -3.45
CA ARG A 99 0.05 10.74 -3.02
C ARG A 99 1.05 11.73 -3.61
N ALA A 100 0.84 12.16 -4.84
CA ALA A 100 1.70 13.18 -5.44
C ALA A 100 1.42 14.57 -4.83
N ALA A 101 0.18 14.85 -4.41
CA ALA A 101 -0.18 16.12 -3.79
C ALA A 101 0.49 16.33 -2.41
N ILE A 102 0.77 15.24 -1.69
CA ILE A 102 1.37 15.31 -0.34
C ILE A 102 2.91 15.22 -0.33
N LEU A 103 3.56 15.05 -1.48
CA LEU A 103 5.02 14.90 -1.58
C LEU A 103 5.82 16.01 -0.86
N PRO A 104 5.44 17.30 -0.92
CA PRO A 104 6.17 18.35 -0.20
C PRO A 104 6.22 18.13 1.32
N TYR A 105 5.21 17.43 1.86
CA TYR A 105 5.06 17.18 3.29
C TYR A 105 5.64 15.83 3.75
N ILE A 106 6.21 15.04 2.84
CA ILE A 106 6.94 13.79 3.15
C ILE A 106 8.40 13.84 2.66
N GLU A 107 8.98 15.04 2.64
CA GLU A 107 10.38 15.29 2.23
C GLU A 107 10.68 14.89 0.76
N GLN A 108 9.67 14.96 -0.12
CA GLN A 108 9.79 14.67 -1.56
C GLN A 108 9.49 15.91 -2.43
N SER A 109 9.81 17.12 -1.94
CA SER A 109 9.58 18.38 -2.66
C SER A 109 10.27 18.43 -4.03
N ALA A 110 11.50 17.89 -4.13
CA ALA A 110 12.24 17.85 -5.39
C ALA A 110 11.52 17.05 -6.49
N VAL A 111 10.80 15.99 -6.13
CA VAL A 111 9.98 15.22 -7.08
C VAL A 111 8.69 15.97 -7.40
N TYR A 112 8.07 16.60 -6.40
CA TYR A 112 6.85 17.39 -6.58
C TYR A 112 7.01 18.51 -7.62
N GLU A 113 8.09 19.28 -7.54
CA GLU A 113 8.38 20.39 -8.45
C GLU A 113 8.58 19.95 -9.91
N GLN A 114 8.89 18.67 -10.15
CA GLN A 114 9.06 18.12 -11.49
C GLN A 114 7.73 17.62 -12.09
N ILE A 115 6.68 17.44 -11.29
CA ILE A 115 5.39 16.94 -11.75
C ILE A 115 4.63 18.06 -12.48
N ASP A 116 4.29 17.82 -13.74
CA ASP A 116 3.41 18.69 -14.50
C ASP A 116 1.94 18.31 -14.23
N PHE A 117 1.30 19.02 -13.30
CA PHE A 117 -0.10 18.80 -12.93
C PHE A 117 -1.10 19.13 -14.05
N SER A 118 -0.68 19.83 -15.11
CA SER A 118 -1.53 20.10 -16.28
C SER A 118 -1.63 18.90 -17.24
N ARG A 119 -0.77 17.89 -17.03
CA ARG A 119 -0.64 16.74 -17.92
C ARG A 119 -0.98 15.44 -17.22
N PRO A 120 -1.47 14.45 -17.99
CA PRO A 120 -1.69 13.12 -17.46
C PRO A 120 -0.38 12.48 -16.98
N VAL A 121 -0.47 11.52 -16.05
CA VAL A 121 0.69 10.71 -15.63
C VAL A 121 1.31 9.93 -16.79
N SER A 122 0.50 9.55 -17.79
CA SER A 122 0.97 8.86 -18.99
C SER A 122 1.69 9.77 -19.99
N SER A 123 1.79 11.08 -19.74
CA SER A 123 2.48 12.00 -20.63
C SER A 123 3.97 11.70 -20.66
N ALA A 124 4.48 11.42 -21.87
CA ALA A 124 5.91 11.31 -22.16
C ALA A 124 6.52 12.65 -22.63
N VAL A 125 5.81 13.76 -22.43
CA VAL A 125 6.26 15.09 -22.86
C VAL A 125 6.99 15.80 -21.72
N GLY A 126 8.23 16.25 -21.96
CA GLY A 126 9.10 16.89 -20.97
C GLY A 126 10.33 16.03 -20.63
N THR A 127 11.29 16.58 -19.90
CA THR A 127 12.46 15.84 -19.40
C THR A 127 12.83 16.34 -17.99
N PRO A 128 12.54 15.55 -16.93
CA PRO A 128 11.77 14.31 -16.96
C PRO A 128 10.29 14.55 -17.33
N SER A 129 9.67 13.57 -17.98
CA SER A 129 8.22 13.57 -18.20
C SER A 129 7.48 13.01 -16.98
N ASN A 130 6.17 13.24 -16.87
CA ASN A 130 5.35 12.63 -15.83
C ASN A 130 5.43 11.10 -15.83
N LEU A 131 5.55 10.50 -17.02
CA LEU A 131 5.75 9.06 -17.15
C LEU A 131 7.08 8.64 -16.53
N ASP A 132 8.17 9.37 -16.79
CA ASP A 132 9.50 9.04 -16.24
C ASP A 132 9.52 9.15 -14.71
N LEU A 133 8.83 10.14 -14.15
CA LEU A 133 8.67 10.30 -12.70
C LEU A 133 7.88 9.13 -12.10
N ALA A 134 6.78 8.73 -12.74
CA ALA A 134 5.97 7.61 -12.28
C ALA A 134 6.71 6.26 -12.31
N ARG A 135 7.80 6.13 -13.09
CA ARG A 135 8.65 4.93 -13.09
C ARG A 135 9.58 4.85 -11.88
N GLN A 136 9.88 5.97 -11.23
CA GLN A 136 10.80 5.98 -10.10
C GLN A 136 10.12 5.36 -8.87
N PRO A 137 10.74 4.37 -8.21
CA PRO A 137 10.24 3.84 -6.95
C PRO A 137 10.38 4.91 -5.86
N MET A 138 9.40 5.00 -4.97
CA MET A 138 9.40 5.96 -3.87
C MET A 138 9.47 5.22 -2.53
N SER A 139 10.61 5.29 -1.83
CA SER A 139 10.84 4.56 -0.58
C SER A 139 9.82 4.87 0.52
N ALA A 140 9.31 6.10 0.57
CA ALA A 140 8.25 6.51 1.50
C ALA A 140 6.94 5.71 1.31
N TYR A 141 6.75 5.10 0.14
CA TYR A 141 5.56 4.32 -0.22
C TYR A 141 5.80 2.81 -0.27
N LEU A 142 6.96 2.32 0.19
CA LEU A 142 7.29 0.89 0.14
C LEU A 142 7.34 0.29 1.54
N CYS A 143 6.56 -0.78 1.77
CA CYS A 143 6.60 -1.53 3.02
C CYS A 143 7.72 -2.59 2.95
N PRO A 144 8.72 -2.56 3.85
CA PRO A 144 9.83 -3.53 3.85
C PRO A 144 9.43 -4.99 4.10
N SER A 145 8.23 -5.27 4.62
CA SER A 145 7.74 -6.64 4.81
C SER A 145 7.26 -7.30 3.52
N ASP A 146 7.03 -6.50 2.47
CA ASP A 146 6.71 -7.01 1.16
C ASP A 146 8.01 -7.20 0.34
N PRO A 147 8.35 -8.44 -0.08
CA PRO A 147 9.57 -8.69 -0.84
C PRO A 147 9.45 -8.25 -2.31
N TYR A 148 8.29 -7.80 -2.77
CA TYR A 148 8.16 -7.28 -4.13
C TYR A 148 8.78 -5.88 -4.22
N GLY A 149 9.69 -5.75 -5.20
CA GLY A 149 10.44 -4.53 -5.42
C GLY A 149 9.55 -3.32 -5.71
N GLY A 150 10.13 -2.12 -5.58
CA GLY A 150 9.43 -0.84 -5.75
C GLY A 150 8.93 -0.53 -7.15
N VAL A 151 9.02 -1.47 -8.09
CA VAL A 151 8.65 -1.31 -9.50
C VAL A 151 7.92 -2.57 -9.98
N THR A 152 6.87 -2.39 -10.79
CA THR A 152 6.12 -3.49 -11.38
C THR A 152 6.98 -4.31 -12.34
N LYS A 153 6.79 -5.63 -12.37
CA LYS A 153 7.48 -6.52 -13.32
C LYS A 153 6.90 -6.40 -14.73
N SER A 154 7.75 -6.53 -15.76
CA SER A 154 7.34 -6.60 -17.17
C SER A 154 6.58 -7.91 -17.47
N GLY A 155 5.65 -7.90 -18.43
CA GLY A 155 5.04 -9.13 -18.94
C GLY A 155 3.86 -9.68 -18.14
N ASN A 156 3.10 -8.84 -17.43
CA ASN A 156 1.78 -9.22 -16.91
C ASN A 156 1.71 -10.43 -15.97
N GLN A 157 2.74 -10.61 -15.14
CA GLN A 157 2.86 -11.78 -14.27
C GLN A 157 2.06 -11.67 -12.95
N TYR A 158 1.40 -10.54 -12.67
CA TYR A 158 0.55 -10.31 -11.49
C TYR A 158 -0.77 -9.63 -11.90
N LEU A 159 -1.76 -9.63 -10.99
CA LEU A 159 -3.19 -9.31 -11.19
C LEU A 159 -3.52 -7.99 -11.91
N TRP A 160 -3.38 -7.97 -13.24
CA TRP A 160 -3.17 -6.78 -14.05
C TRP A 160 -1.75 -6.22 -13.89
N SER A 161 -0.82 -6.75 -14.69
CA SER A 161 0.40 -6.10 -15.23
C SER A 161 0.36 -4.61 -14.97
N ASN A 162 1.34 -4.03 -14.29
CA ASN A 162 1.97 -2.73 -14.59
C ASN A 162 1.11 -1.54 -15.08
N TRP A 163 -0.19 -1.56 -14.87
CA TRP A 163 -1.09 -0.57 -15.43
C TRP A 163 -0.95 0.66 -14.53
N ALA A 164 -0.35 1.70 -15.09
CA ALA A 164 -0.61 3.06 -14.65
C ALA A 164 -2.07 3.48 -14.96
N TYR A 165 -2.82 2.65 -15.71
CA TYR A 165 -4.05 3.08 -16.39
C TYR A 165 -4.96 1.88 -16.85
N PRO A 166 -6.32 1.95 -16.81
CA PRO A 166 -7.27 0.98 -17.38
C PRO A 166 -7.70 1.13 -18.87
N HIS A 167 -6.82 1.48 -19.78
CA HIS A 167 -7.08 1.79 -21.20
C HIS A 167 -5.80 1.65 -22.01
N SER A 168 -6.03 1.36 -23.27
CA SER A 168 -5.13 0.78 -24.27
C SER A 168 -3.98 1.67 -24.77
N SER A 169 -3.83 2.89 -24.25
CA SER A 169 -2.90 3.90 -24.81
C SER A 169 -1.50 3.90 -24.21
N ASN A 170 -1.24 3.19 -23.11
CA ASN A 170 0.12 2.95 -22.60
C ASN A 170 0.52 1.50 -22.91
N PRO A 171 1.71 1.23 -23.50
CA PRO A 171 2.18 -0.14 -23.70
C PRO A 171 2.13 -0.91 -22.38
N ARG A 172 1.34 -2.00 -22.38
CA ARG A 172 0.91 -2.84 -21.24
C ARG A 172 2.05 -3.60 -20.53
N ASP A 173 3.29 -3.18 -20.76
CA ASP A 173 4.54 -3.87 -20.42
C ASP A 173 5.62 -2.94 -19.83
N GLN A 174 5.27 -1.70 -19.52
CA GLN A 174 6.20 -0.70 -19.01
C GLN A 174 6.36 -0.79 -17.48
N PRO A 175 7.57 -0.82 -16.93
CA PRO A 175 7.78 -0.80 -15.48
C PRO A 175 7.34 0.55 -14.88
N VAL A 176 6.54 0.54 -13.81
CA VAL A 176 6.12 1.73 -13.06
C VAL A 176 6.40 1.57 -11.56
N GLY A 177 6.69 2.67 -10.88
CA GLY A 177 6.93 2.69 -9.44
C GLY A 177 5.65 2.37 -8.67
N VAL A 178 5.73 1.43 -7.73
CA VAL A 178 4.58 0.96 -6.94
C VAL A 178 4.46 1.66 -5.59
N THR A 179 3.30 1.49 -4.95
CA THR A 179 3.01 1.87 -3.58
C THR A 179 2.41 0.69 -2.84
N HIS A 180 2.68 0.62 -1.55
CA HIS A 180 2.06 -0.31 -0.60
C HIS A 180 0.97 0.35 0.23
N TYR A 181 0.58 1.60 -0.10
CA TYR A 181 -0.37 2.37 0.69
C TYR A 181 -1.41 3.04 -0.21
N LYS A 182 -2.69 2.71 0.00
CA LYS A 182 -3.81 3.21 -0.82
C LYS A 182 -4.85 3.87 0.07
N GLY A 183 -5.46 4.92 -0.46
CA GLY A 183 -6.54 5.65 0.21
C GLY A 183 -7.82 4.82 0.25
N VAL A 184 -8.58 4.91 1.34
CA VAL A 184 -9.83 4.16 1.54
C VAL A 184 -11.00 4.91 0.90
N GLN A 185 -11.79 4.22 0.08
CA GLN A 185 -13.07 4.75 -0.45
C GLN A 185 -14.31 4.14 0.23
N GLY A 186 -14.13 3.27 1.21
CA GLY A 186 -15.24 2.54 1.85
C GLY A 186 -15.78 1.40 0.98
N ASN A 187 -17.05 1.05 1.19
CA ASN A 187 -17.71 -0.01 0.43
C ASN A 187 -18.39 0.60 -0.81
N GLY A 188 -18.39 -0.14 -1.94
CA GLY A 188 -19.11 0.29 -3.13
C GLY A 188 -18.24 0.75 -4.29
N PHE A 189 -17.18 0.00 -4.59
CA PHE A 189 -16.41 0.24 -5.83
C PHE A 189 -17.28 0.10 -7.08
N ASP A 190 -18.18 -0.90 -7.12
CA ASP A 190 -19.08 -1.18 -8.25
C ASP A 190 -20.52 -0.70 -8.04
N ILE A 191 -20.78 0.10 -7.00
CA ILE A 191 -22.12 0.64 -6.73
C ILE A 191 -22.32 1.93 -7.54
N PRO A 192 -23.45 2.08 -8.26
CA PRO A 192 -23.76 3.29 -9.01
C PRO A 192 -23.82 4.52 -8.10
N PHE A 193 -23.05 5.55 -8.47
CA PHE A 193 -23.02 6.83 -7.76
C PHE A 193 -24.38 7.53 -7.69
N SER A 194 -25.27 7.26 -8.64
CA SER A 194 -26.64 7.78 -8.66
C SER A 194 -27.54 7.20 -7.57
N THR A 195 -27.17 6.03 -7.02
CA THR A 195 -27.97 5.30 -6.02
C THR A 195 -27.34 5.30 -4.64
N SER A 196 -26.18 5.94 -4.48
CA SER A 196 -25.35 5.78 -3.30
C SER A 196 -25.11 7.10 -2.58
N SER A 197 -25.12 7.06 -1.24
CA SER A 197 -24.91 8.26 -0.42
C SER A 197 -23.49 8.80 -0.57
N TYR A 198 -23.35 10.14 -0.56
CA TYR A 198 -22.04 10.78 -0.52
C TYR A 198 -21.66 11.14 0.92
N PRO A 199 -20.40 10.91 1.34
CA PRO A 199 -19.31 10.18 0.68
C PRO A 199 -19.28 8.67 1.02
N HIS A 200 -18.62 7.84 0.20
CA HIS A 200 -18.34 6.43 0.51
C HIS A 200 -17.13 6.27 1.43
N GLY A 201 -16.15 7.16 1.33
CA GLY A 201 -14.92 7.11 2.10
C GLY A 201 -14.12 8.40 1.92
N MET A 202 -13.01 8.52 2.66
CA MET A 202 -12.17 9.73 2.62
C MET A 202 -11.57 10.01 1.23
N PHE A 203 -11.29 8.96 0.46
CA PHE A 203 -10.82 9.03 -0.91
C PHE A 203 -11.89 8.57 -1.91
N ASP A 204 -13.11 9.10 -1.76
CA ASP A 204 -14.21 8.89 -2.71
C ASP A 204 -13.81 9.30 -4.14
N ARG A 205 -14.22 8.52 -5.14
CA ARG A 205 -13.86 8.75 -6.54
C ARG A 205 -14.81 9.71 -7.26
N ARG A 206 -15.93 10.08 -6.65
CA ARG A 206 -16.90 10.99 -7.27
C ARG A 206 -16.30 12.38 -7.46
N GLU A 207 -16.67 13.01 -8.57
CA GLU A 207 -16.50 14.44 -8.74
C GLU A 207 -17.35 15.16 -7.70
N GLY A 208 -16.72 16.06 -6.93
CA GLY A 208 -17.34 16.65 -5.75
C GLY A 208 -16.35 17.45 -4.92
N ALA A 209 -16.86 18.09 -3.86
CA ALA A 209 -16.01 18.85 -2.95
C ALA A 209 -15.03 17.92 -2.23
N PRO A 210 -13.74 18.28 -2.11
CA PRO A 210 -12.81 17.52 -1.30
C PRO A 210 -13.27 17.52 0.17
N LEU A 211 -13.21 16.35 0.81
CA LEU A 211 -13.61 16.19 2.21
C LEU A 211 -12.67 16.95 3.14
N LYS A 212 -13.24 17.48 4.22
CA LYS A 212 -12.53 18.19 5.29
C LYS A 212 -12.60 17.39 6.58
N ILE A 213 -11.77 17.75 7.56
CA ILE A 213 -11.82 17.13 8.90
C ILE A 213 -13.23 17.21 9.51
N ARG A 214 -13.92 18.36 9.35
CA ARG A 214 -15.29 18.56 9.88
C ARG A 214 -16.33 17.65 9.23
N ASP A 215 -16.03 17.11 8.05
CA ASP A 215 -16.95 16.25 7.31
C ASP A 215 -16.86 14.79 7.80
N VAL A 216 -16.04 14.50 8.83
CA VAL A 216 -15.89 13.17 9.42
C VAL A 216 -16.73 13.07 10.70
N LEU A 217 -18.03 12.83 10.50
CA LEU A 217 -19.05 12.87 11.56
C LEU A 217 -18.99 11.65 12.49
N ASP A 218 -18.52 10.51 11.99
CA ASP A 218 -18.41 9.27 12.77
C ASP A 218 -17.15 9.24 13.68
N GLY A 219 -16.37 10.33 13.67
CA GLY A 219 -15.19 10.53 14.52
C GLY A 219 -13.88 10.19 13.79
N THR A 220 -12.92 11.09 13.87
CA THR A 220 -11.64 10.98 13.13
C THR A 220 -10.79 9.78 13.54
N THR A 221 -10.96 9.27 14.76
CA THR A 221 -10.29 8.06 15.26
C THR A 221 -10.88 6.77 14.72
N ASN A 222 -12.06 6.82 14.11
CA ASN A 222 -12.86 5.64 13.75
C ASN A 222 -13.10 5.50 12.25
N VAL A 223 -12.46 6.36 11.45
CA VAL A 223 -12.62 6.35 10.00
C VAL A 223 -11.28 6.03 9.36
N LEU A 224 -11.26 4.96 8.57
CA LEU A 224 -10.09 4.52 7.83
C LEU A 224 -9.76 5.56 6.75
N PHE A 225 -8.50 5.97 6.69
CA PHE A 225 -8.01 6.97 5.76
C PHE A 225 -7.13 6.35 4.67
N VAL A 226 -6.07 5.64 5.07
CA VAL A 226 -5.12 4.95 4.17
C VAL A 226 -4.86 3.57 4.74
N GLY A 227 -4.70 2.55 3.91
CA GLY A 227 -4.28 1.22 4.39
C GLY A 227 -3.27 0.55 3.49
N GLU A 228 -2.71 -0.53 4.02
CA GLU A 228 -1.71 -1.34 3.35
C GLU A 228 -2.28 -2.22 2.24
N ILE A 229 -1.53 -2.26 1.14
CA ILE A 229 -1.73 -3.16 0.01
C ILE A 229 -0.40 -3.81 -0.38
N SER A 230 -0.46 -4.99 -0.98
CA SER A 230 0.65 -5.60 -1.71
C SER A 230 0.43 -5.40 -3.21
N PRO A 231 1.42 -4.87 -3.94
CA PRO A 231 1.41 -4.77 -5.39
C PRO A 231 1.25 -6.12 -6.11
N GLU A 232 1.46 -7.26 -5.43
CA GLU A 232 1.20 -8.59 -6.00
C GLU A 232 -0.29 -8.87 -6.16
N TRP A 233 -1.11 -8.43 -5.20
CA TRP A 233 -2.53 -8.77 -5.10
C TRP A 233 -3.47 -7.60 -5.30
N TYR A 234 -2.93 -6.43 -5.61
CA TYR A 234 -3.70 -5.20 -5.75
C TYR A 234 -3.59 -4.61 -7.16
N ALA A 235 -4.74 -4.22 -7.71
CA ALA A 235 -4.81 -3.60 -9.02
C ALA A 235 -4.24 -2.19 -9.05
N TRP A 236 -3.50 -1.86 -10.12
CA TRP A 236 -2.98 -0.50 -10.37
C TRP A 236 -2.21 0.06 -9.17
N PRO A 237 -1.14 -0.61 -8.72
CA PRO A 237 -0.41 -0.24 -7.53
C PRO A 237 0.54 0.95 -7.77
N THR A 238 0.40 1.70 -8.86
CA THR A 238 1.28 2.87 -9.12
C THR A 238 1.15 3.92 -8.02
N TRP A 239 2.26 4.56 -7.65
CA TRP A 239 2.23 5.61 -6.63
C TRP A 239 1.67 6.94 -7.18
N MET A 240 2.05 7.33 -8.40
CA MET A 240 1.73 8.63 -9.00
C MET A 240 0.45 8.62 -9.83
N ALA A 241 0.19 7.54 -10.58
CA ALA A 241 -1.02 7.37 -11.37
C ALA A 241 -2.11 6.73 -10.54
N TRP A 242 -3.38 7.02 -10.87
CA TRP A 242 -4.56 6.35 -10.33
C TRP A 242 -4.41 6.08 -8.83
N SER A 243 -4.85 7.05 -8.04
CA SER A 243 -5.16 6.88 -6.61
C SER A 243 -5.61 5.46 -6.23
N SER A 244 -6.39 4.78 -7.09
CA SER A 244 -6.87 3.39 -7.03
C SER A 244 -7.35 3.04 -5.64
N PRO A 245 -8.47 3.60 -5.21
CA PRO A 245 -8.84 3.51 -3.82
C PRO A 245 -9.15 2.09 -3.39
N MET A 246 -8.83 1.84 -2.13
CA MET A 246 -9.04 0.60 -1.44
C MET A 246 -10.50 0.49 -1.00
N SER A 247 -11.13 -0.61 -1.38
CA SER A 247 -12.48 -0.98 -1.01
C SER A 247 -12.49 -1.76 0.30
N THR A 248 -13.48 -1.51 1.15
CA THR A 248 -13.75 -2.31 2.36
C THR A 248 -14.75 -3.45 2.10
N GLN A 249 -15.14 -3.69 0.84
CA GLN A 249 -16.15 -4.68 0.47
C GLN A 249 -15.74 -6.13 0.79
N ARG A 250 -14.44 -6.43 0.84
CA ARG A 250 -13.88 -7.69 1.32
C ARG A 250 -13.03 -7.47 2.55
N GLY A 251 -12.90 -8.49 3.39
CA GLY A 251 -12.05 -8.42 4.59
C GLY A 251 -10.57 -8.25 4.25
N VAL A 252 -9.79 -7.84 5.26
CA VAL A 252 -8.33 -7.73 5.18
C VAL A 252 -7.72 -9.09 4.80
N ASN A 253 -6.76 -9.08 3.87
CA ASN A 253 -6.06 -10.27 3.35
C ASN A 253 -6.96 -11.31 2.67
N TYR A 254 -8.19 -10.95 2.26
CA TYR A 254 -9.09 -11.87 1.56
C TYR A 254 -8.43 -12.54 0.34
N VAL A 255 -7.76 -11.75 -0.51
CA VAL A 255 -7.10 -12.28 -1.72
C VAL A 255 -5.93 -13.22 -1.37
N HIS A 256 -5.15 -12.88 -0.34
CA HIS A 256 -4.07 -13.74 0.13
C HIS A 256 -4.60 -15.09 0.62
N ARG A 257 -5.72 -15.10 1.35
CA ARG A 257 -6.35 -16.32 1.87
C ARG A 257 -6.89 -17.23 0.76
N VAL A 258 -7.58 -16.65 -0.22
CA VAL A 258 -8.28 -17.41 -1.25
C VAL A 258 -7.34 -17.87 -2.37
N TYR A 259 -6.29 -17.11 -2.69
CA TYR A 259 -5.51 -17.29 -3.92
C TYR A 259 -3.99 -17.51 -3.69
N SER A 260 -3.53 -17.70 -2.45
CA SER A 260 -2.12 -18.00 -2.16
C SER A 260 -1.65 -19.37 -2.68
N GLY A 261 -2.56 -20.27 -3.04
CA GLY A 261 -2.24 -21.65 -3.45
C GLY A 261 -2.27 -21.99 -4.96
N GLY A 262 -2.60 -21.05 -5.86
CA GLY A 262 -2.85 -21.35 -7.29
C GLY A 262 -1.83 -20.75 -8.27
N SER A 263 -1.52 -21.51 -9.33
CA SER A 263 -0.78 -21.05 -10.52
C SER A 263 -1.70 -20.22 -11.44
N GLN A 264 -1.19 -19.06 -11.87
CA GLN A 264 -1.84 -18.07 -12.75
C GLN A 264 -2.99 -17.31 -12.09
N ARG A 265 -2.76 -16.01 -11.86
CA ARG A 265 -3.70 -15.07 -11.25
C ARG A 265 -4.09 -14.04 -12.27
N THR A 266 -5.16 -14.28 -13.01
CA THR A 266 -5.69 -13.32 -13.97
C THR A 266 -6.79 -12.52 -13.29
N ALA A 267 -6.90 -11.25 -13.63
CA ALA A 267 -7.89 -10.42 -12.94
C ALA A 267 -9.36 -10.75 -13.30
N ALA A 268 -9.58 -11.56 -14.34
CA ALA A 268 -10.87 -12.16 -14.64
C ALA A 268 -11.32 -13.17 -13.56
N GLU A 269 -10.39 -13.78 -12.83
CA GLU A 269 -10.66 -14.79 -11.79
C GLU A 269 -10.97 -14.17 -10.41
N HIS A 270 -10.72 -12.86 -10.23
CA HIS A 270 -10.79 -12.19 -8.93
C HIS A 270 -12.01 -11.26 -8.77
N GLY A 271 -12.60 -10.75 -9.85
CA GLY A 271 -13.67 -9.74 -9.75
C GLY A 271 -13.19 -8.38 -9.19
N TRP A 272 -13.87 -7.30 -9.53
CA TRP A 272 -13.43 -5.94 -9.19
C TRP A 272 -13.39 -5.65 -7.69
N SER A 273 -14.32 -6.22 -6.91
CA SER A 273 -14.41 -6.05 -5.46
C SER A 273 -13.23 -6.64 -4.70
N ASP A 274 -12.62 -7.71 -5.22
CA ASP A 274 -11.61 -8.46 -4.47
C ASP A 274 -10.21 -7.90 -4.78
N ASN A 275 -10.00 -7.40 -6.00
CA ASN A 275 -8.72 -6.82 -6.45
C ASN A 275 -8.36 -5.46 -5.83
N LEU A 276 -9.29 -4.84 -5.10
CA LEU A 276 -9.12 -3.53 -4.47
C LEU A 276 -9.23 -3.60 -2.96
N THR A 277 -9.15 -4.79 -2.37
CA THR A 277 -9.19 -4.95 -0.92
C THR A 277 -7.81 -4.77 -0.28
N ALA A 278 -7.81 -4.38 0.99
CA ALA A 278 -6.62 -4.32 1.81
C ALA A 278 -5.91 -5.67 1.86
N ASN A 279 -4.60 -5.65 1.67
CA ASN A 279 -3.80 -6.84 1.81
C ASN A 279 -2.36 -6.50 2.22
N SER A 280 -1.82 -7.22 3.20
CA SER A 280 -0.50 -6.99 3.76
C SER A 280 0.17 -8.33 4.01
N ARG A 281 1.50 -8.34 3.91
CA ARG A 281 2.31 -9.52 4.26
C ARG A 281 2.62 -9.61 5.75
N HIS A 282 2.16 -8.64 6.54
CA HIS A 282 2.26 -8.75 7.98
C HIS A 282 1.38 -9.91 8.49
N PRO A 283 1.92 -10.80 9.35
CA PRO A 283 1.12 -11.87 9.93
C PRO A 283 -0.13 -11.36 10.67
N GLY A 284 -1.31 -11.81 10.25
CA GLY A 284 -2.57 -11.65 10.98
C GLY A 284 -3.37 -10.38 10.68
N GLY A 285 -2.94 -9.51 9.76
CA GLY A 285 -3.66 -8.29 9.44
C GLY A 285 -2.88 -7.28 8.60
N ALA A 286 -3.32 -6.04 8.62
CA ALA A 286 -2.73 -4.92 7.89
C ALA A 286 -2.79 -3.63 8.73
N HIS A 287 -1.84 -2.72 8.53
CA HIS A 287 -1.93 -1.40 9.15
C HIS A 287 -2.86 -0.48 8.36
N PHE A 288 -3.61 0.32 9.10
CA PHE A 288 -4.45 1.39 8.59
C PHE A 288 -4.15 2.68 9.33
N LEU A 289 -4.04 3.76 8.57
CA LEU A 289 -4.07 5.11 9.04
C LEU A 289 -5.53 5.54 9.24
N MET A 290 -5.84 6.05 10.42
CA MET A 290 -7.12 6.69 10.72
C MET A 290 -7.08 8.18 10.34
N VAL A 291 -8.24 8.84 10.22
CA VAL A 291 -8.31 10.26 9.83
C VAL A 291 -7.56 11.17 10.81
N ASP A 292 -7.51 10.86 12.10
CA ASP A 292 -6.74 11.59 13.13
C ASP A 292 -5.21 11.37 13.04
N ALA A 293 -4.74 10.70 11.99
CA ALA A 293 -3.38 10.27 11.78
C ALA A 293 -2.86 9.23 12.80
N SER A 294 -3.71 8.61 13.61
CA SER A 294 -3.33 7.41 14.37
C SER A 294 -3.21 6.19 13.44
N VAL A 295 -2.36 5.23 13.80
CA VAL A 295 -2.19 3.99 13.02
C VAL A 295 -2.69 2.82 13.84
N GLN A 296 -3.58 2.03 13.25
CA GLN A 296 -4.20 0.86 13.86
C GLN A 296 -3.83 -0.39 13.07
N PHE A 297 -3.58 -1.49 13.77
CA PHE A 297 -3.42 -2.80 13.13
C PHE A 297 -4.77 -3.50 13.09
N VAL A 298 -5.33 -3.66 11.89
CA VAL A 298 -6.63 -4.31 11.69
C VAL A 298 -6.40 -5.78 11.37
N THR A 299 -6.95 -6.65 12.22
CA THR A 299 -6.77 -8.09 12.07
C THR A 299 -7.64 -8.66 10.96
N GLU A 300 -7.23 -9.81 10.41
CA GLU A 300 -8.01 -10.56 9.43
C GLU A 300 -9.31 -11.16 9.98
N SER A 301 -9.48 -11.14 11.30
CA SER A 301 -10.64 -11.67 12.03
C SER A 301 -11.65 -10.58 12.39
N ILE A 302 -11.42 -9.33 11.98
CA ILE A 302 -12.37 -8.24 12.19
C ILE A 302 -13.73 -8.62 11.59
N ASP A 303 -14.81 -8.25 12.29
CA ASP A 303 -16.15 -8.37 11.72
C ASP A 303 -16.25 -7.56 10.43
N LEU A 304 -16.76 -8.17 9.37
CA LEU A 304 -16.77 -7.56 8.04
C LEU A 304 -17.67 -6.32 8.00
N VAL A 305 -18.79 -6.33 8.72
CA VAL A 305 -19.72 -5.20 8.76
C VAL A 305 -19.07 -4.04 9.51
N LEU A 306 -18.40 -4.31 10.64
CA LEU A 306 -17.60 -3.31 11.34
C LEU A 306 -16.52 -2.71 10.44
N TYR A 307 -15.74 -3.54 9.75
CA TYR A 307 -14.70 -3.09 8.81
C TYR A 307 -15.26 -2.23 7.69
N GLN A 308 -16.44 -2.57 7.16
CA GLN A 308 -17.13 -1.77 6.16
C GLN A 308 -17.56 -0.41 6.70
N ASN A 309 -18.16 -0.37 7.90
CA ASN A 309 -18.60 0.87 8.54
C ASN A 309 -17.42 1.81 8.82
N LEU A 310 -16.28 1.28 9.27
CA LEU A 310 -15.05 2.07 9.47
C LEU A 310 -14.54 2.73 8.18
N GLY A 311 -14.97 2.27 7.00
CA GLY A 311 -14.63 2.88 5.72
C GLY A 311 -15.45 4.13 5.37
N HIS A 312 -16.56 4.39 6.06
CA HIS A 312 -17.46 5.51 5.80
C HIS A 312 -17.26 6.63 6.85
N PRO A 313 -17.21 7.91 6.44
CA PRO A 313 -17.01 9.01 7.39
C PRO A 313 -18.29 9.62 7.97
N GLN A 314 -19.47 9.28 7.42
CA GLN A 314 -20.75 9.96 7.69
C GLN A 314 -21.95 9.01 7.70
N ASP A 315 -21.77 7.71 7.94
CA ASP A 315 -22.87 6.75 7.90
C ASP A 315 -23.59 6.58 9.25
N SER A 316 -23.04 7.16 10.33
CA SER A 316 -23.59 7.12 11.70
C SER A 316 -23.86 5.70 12.20
N LYS A 317 -23.21 4.69 11.62
CA LYS A 317 -23.40 3.30 12.02
C LYS A 317 -22.54 2.96 13.23
N PRO A 318 -22.94 1.93 14.00
CA PRO A 318 -22.13 1.44 15.09
C PRO A 318 -20.75 1.00 14.59
N ILE A 319 -19.76 1.70 15.09
CA ILE A 319 -18.33 1.44 14.96
C ILE A 319 -17.91 1.02 16.36
N GLY A 320 -17.92 -0.29 16.63
CA GLY A 320 -17.82 -0.90 17.96
C GLY A 320 -16.51 -0.67 18.73
N GLY A 321 -15.77 0.41 18.42
CA GLY A 321 -14.39 0.61 18.82
C GLY A 321 -13.48 -0.45 18.21
N PHE A 322 -12.22 -0.11 17.97
CA PHE A 322 -11.20 -1.16 18.02
C PHE A 322 -11.12 -1.56 19.48
N ALA A 323 -11.77 -2.65 19.87
CA ALA A 323 -11.49 -3.26 21.16
C ALA A 323 -10.01 -3.68 21.12
N LEU A 324 -9.16 -2.85 21.70
CA LEU A 324 -7.73 -3.10 21.91
C LEU A 324 -7.54 -4.32 22.81
#